data_AF-A0A384B3Y7-F1
#
_entry.id   AF-A0A384B3Y7-F1
#
_cell.length_a   1.000
_cell.length_b   1.000
_cell.length_c   1.000
_cell.angle_alpha   90.00
_cell.angle_beta   90.00
_cell.angle_gamma   90.00
#
_symmetry.space_group_name_H-M   'P 1'
#
loop_
_entity.id
_entity.type
_entity.pdbx_description
1 polymer ?
#
loop_
_entity_poly.entity_id
_entity_poly.type
_entity_poly.pdbx_seq_one_letter_code
_entity_poly.pdbx_strand_id
1 'polypeptide(L)'
;MLSLDFLDDVRRMNKRQLYYQVLNFGMIVSSALMIWKGLMVITGSESPIVVVLSGSMEPAFHRGDLLFLTNRVEDPIRVGEIVVFRIEGREIPIVHRVLKIHEKQNGHIKFLTKGDNNAVDDRGLYKQGQHWLEKKDVVGRARGFYQENRSVKDRNCKLLDRHCGFSDSTSEQWNSGTEELCSPKEIRSLHWDCDDPHE
;
A
#
# COMPACT_ATOMS: atom_id res chain seq x y z
N MET A 1 27.34 34.18 -8.15
CA MET A 1 28.71 33.67 -8.35
C MET A 1 28.70 32.30 -9.01
N LEU A 2 28.04 31.27 -8.45
CA LEU A 2 27.99 29.91 -9.02
C LEU A 2 27.56 29.76 -10.51
N SER A 3 26.69 30.63 -11.03
CA SER A 3 26.22 30.53 -12.42
C SER A 3 27.19 31.12 -13.45
N LEU A 4 28.05 32.08 -13.08
CA LEU A 4 28.98 32.71 -14.00
C LEU A 4 30.26 31.87 -14.16
N ASP A 5 30.74 31.28 -13.06
CA ASP A 5 31.93 30.41 -13.06
C ASP A 5 31.69 29.15 -13.91
N PHE A 6 30.50 28.56 -13.84
CA PHE A 6 30.12 27.40 -14.68
C PHE A 6 30.08 27.76 -16.18
N LEU A 7 29.55 28.93 -16.54
CA LEU A 7 29.46 29.36 -17.93
C LEU A 7 30.84 29.69 -18.52
N ASP A 8 31.74 30.27 -17.73
CA ASP A 8 33.11 30.55 -18.16
C ASP A 8 33.95 29.28 -18.30
N ASP A 9 33.78 28.28 -17.44
CA ASP A 9 34.41 26.96 -17.58
C ASP A 9 33.90 26.22 -18.82
N VAL A 10 32.58 26.20 -19.04
CA VAL A 10 31.98 25.58 -20.24
C VAL A 10 32.48 26.24 -21.54
N ARG A 11 32.73 27.55 -21.51
CA ARG A 11 33.23 28.30 -22.67
C ARG A 11 34.71 28.05 -22.97
N ARG A 12 35.51 27.69 -21.95
CA ARG A 12 36.95 27.40 -22.08
C ARG A 12 37.26 25.96 -22.52
N MET A 13 36.27 25.08 -22.48
CA MET A 13 36.44 23.68 -22.85
C MET A 13 36.59 23.46 -24.37
N ASN A 14 37.48 22.53 -24.75
CA ASN A 14 37.55 22.06 -26.14
C ASN A 14 36.20 21.44 -26.54
N LYS A 15 35.67 21.79 -27.72
CA LYS A 15 34.37 21.29 -28.22
C LYS A 15 34.22 19.78 -28.07
N ARG A 16 35.29 19.01 -28.37
CA ARG A 16 35.33 17.55 -28.22
C ARG A 16 35.17 17.09 -26.76
N GLN A 17 35.85 17.73 -25.81
CA GLN A 17 35.73 17.42 -24.39
C GLN A 17 34.34 17.75 -23.85
N LEU A 18 33.75 18.86 -24.31
CA LEU A 18 32.37 19.21 -23.97
C LEU A 18 31.37 18.15 -24.46
N TYR A 19 31.51 17.66 -25.70
CA TYR A 19 30.67 16.58 -26.22
C TYR A 19 30.78 15.30 -25.38
N TYR A 20 31.99 14.87 -24.99
CA TYR A 20 32.15 13.66 -24.16
C TYR A 20 31.54 13.83 -22.76
N GLN A 21 31.68 15.00 -22.14
CA GLN A 21 31.05 15.26 -20.84
C GLN A 21 29.53 15.24 -20.92
N VAL A 22 28.96 15.88 -21.95
CA VAL A 22 27.50 15.88 -22.18
C VAL A 22 27.00 14.46 -22.48
N LEU A 23 27.71 13.68 -23.29
CA LEU A 23 27.35 12.30 -23.60
C LEU A 23 27.40 11.41 -22.35
N ASN A 24 28.45 11.51 -21.53
CA ASN A 24 28.55 10.74 -20.29
C ASN A 24 27.43 11.09 -19.31
N PHE A 25 27.14 12.39 -19.13
CA PHE A 25 26.02 12.82 -18.30
C PHE A 25 24.68 12.32 -18.87
N GLY A 26 24.50 12.41 -20.19
CA GLY A 26 23.33 11.89 -20.89
C GLY A 26 23.14 10.39 -20.70
N MET A 27 24.22 9.60 -20.71
CA MET A 27 24.18 8.16 -20.44
C MET A 27 23.81 7.83 -18.98
N ILE A 28 24.34 8.58 -18.01
CA ILE A 28 23.99 8.41 -16.60
C ILE A 28 22.50 8.72 -16.38
N VAL A 29 22.03 9.87 -16.87
CA VAL A 29 20.62 10.26 -16.74
C VAL A 29 19.70 9.27 -17.46
N SER A 30 20.06 8.84 -18.67
CA SER A 30 19.23 7.88 -19.41
C SER A 30 19.17 6.52 -18.72
N SER A 31 20.27 6.01 -18.18
CA SER A 31 20.29 4.75 -17.43
C SER A 31 19.41 4.82 -16.16
N ALA A 32 19.47 5.92 -15.41
CA ALA A 32 18.60 6.13 -14.25
C ALA A 32 17.11 6.15 -14.63
N LEU A 33 16.76 6.86 -15.71
CA LEU A 33 15.39 6.90 -16.23
C LEU A 33 14.93 5.53 -16.77
N MET A 34 15.82 4.75 -17.38
CA MET A 34 15.55 3.39 -17.85
C MET A 34 15.25 2.45 -16.68
N ILE A 35 16.01 2.54 -15.58
CA ILE A 35 15.74 1.74 -14.37
C ILE A 35 14.37 2.10 -13.79
N TRP A 36 14.06 3.38 -13.66
CA TRP A 36 12.76 3.84 -13.15
C TRP A 36 11.59 3.40 -14.03
N LYS A 37 11.71 3.59 -15.36
CA LYS A 37 10.71 3.14 -16.34
C LYS A 37 10.57 1.62 -16.39
N GLY A 38 11.68 0.90 -16.30
CA GLY A 38 11.70 -0.56 -16.19
C GLY A 38 10.93 -1.04 -14.96
N LEU A 39 11.13 -0.41 -13.80
CA LEU A 39 10.40 -0.74 -12.58
C LEU A 39 8.88 -0.50 -12.73
N MET A 40 8.47 0.61 -13.36
CA MET A 40 7.04 0.88 -13.65
C MET A 40 6.43 -0.19 -14.56
N VAL A 41 7.15 -0.64 -15.59
CA VAL A 41 6.66 -1.68 -16.51
C VAL A 41 6.57 -3.05 -15.83
N ILE A 42 7.58 -3.43 -15.03
CA ILE A 42 7.62 -4.73 -14.34
C ILE A 42 6.52 -4.84 -13.27
N THR A 43 6.30 -3.76 -12.51
CA THR A 43 5.29 -3.71 -11.45
C THR A 43 3.88 -3.49 -12.00
N GLY A 44 3.75 -2.96 -13.22
CA GLY A 44 2.48 -2.59 -13.84
C GLY A 44 1.80 -1.39 -13.19
N SER A 45 2.50 -0.65 -12.32
CA SER A 45 1.96 0.50 -11.61
C SER A 45 2.68 1.79 -12.03
N GLU A 46 1.94 2.89 -12.07
CA GLU A 46 2.50 4.23 -12.33
C GLU A 46 3.39 4.71 -11.18
N SER A 47 3.24 4.12 -9.99
CA SER A 47 3.97 4.49 -8.78
C SER A 47 4.40 3.22 -8.05
N PRO A 48 5.55 2.62 -8.42
CA PRO A 48 6.00 1.35 -7.86
C PRO A 48 6.37 1.45 -6.37
N ILE A 49 6.62 2.66 -5.86
CA ILE A 49 7.04 2.92 -4.49
C ILE A 49 6.19 4.06 -3.94
N VAL A 50 5.59 3.85 -2.76
CA VAL A 50 4.87 4.87 -2.00
C VAL A 50 5.28 4.83 -0.54
N VAL A 51 5.11 5.94 0.16
CA VAL A 51 5.43 6.06 1.60
C VAL A 51 4.15 6.22 2.42
N VAL A 52 4.11 5.58 3.59
CA VAL A 52 3.01 5.72 4.54
C VAL A 52 3.13 7.06 5.26
N LEU A 53 2.14 7.94 5.03
CA LEU A 53 2.12 9.31 5.57
C LEU A 53 1.36 9.42 6.90
N SER A 54 0.50 8.46 7.24
CA SER A 54 -0.39 8.48 8.41
C SER A 54 -0.29 7.21 9.24
N GLY A 55 -0.67 7.29 10.52
CA GLY A 55 -0.77 6.13 11.44
C GLY A 55 -2.11 5.39 11.36
N SER A 56 -2.85 5.54 10.24
CA SER A 56 -4.16 4.89 10.07
C SER A 56 -4.04 3.38 9.84
N MET A 57 -2.85 2.91 9.50
CA MET A 57 -2.53 1.51 9.29
C MET A 57 -1.78 0.88 10.48
N GLU A 58 -1.69 1.57 11.60
CA GLU A 58 -1.09 1.01 12.82
C GLU A 58 -1.96 -0.13 13.37
N PRO A 59 -1.37 -1.22 13.89
CA PRO A 59 0.08 -1.48 14.05
C PRO A 59 0.77 -2.16 12.86
N ALA A 60 0.05 -2.46 11.76
CA ALA A 60 0.65 -3.15 10.60
C ALA A 60 1.71 -2.31 9.88
N PHE A 61 1.46 -1.01 9.74
CA PHE A 61 2.41 -0.06 9.16
C PHE A 61 2.47 1.24 9.96
N HIS A 62 3.68 1.77 10.06
CA HIS A 62 3.97 3.02 10.74
C HIS A 62 4.27 4.13 9.74
N ARG A 63 4.17 5.38 10.20
CA ARG A 63 4.55 6.55 9.40
C ARG A 63 6.01 6.47 9.00
N GLY A 64 6.28 6.60 7.70
CA GLY A 64 7.62 6.48 7.11
C GLY A 64 7.91 5.12 6.49
N ASP A 65 7.06 4.12 6.67
CA ASP A 65 7.24 2.83 6.00
C ASP A 65 7.11 2.98 4.48
N LEU A 66 7.97 2.29 3.73
CA LEU A 66 7.90 2.26 2.27
C LEU A 66 7.12 1.04 1.83
N LEU A 67 6.21 1.23 0.88
CA LEU A 67 5.40 0.18 0.29
C LEU A 67 5.74 0.03 -1.19
N PHE A 68 5.96 -1.21 -1.60
CA PHE A 68 6.17 -1.58 -2.99
C PHE A 68 4.85 -2.02 -3.61
N LEU A 69 4.41 -1.27 -4.62
CA LEU A 69 3.14 -1.49 -5.28
C LEU A 69 3.31 -2.34 -6.54
N THR A 70 2.34 -3.22 -6.76
CA THR A 70 2.14 -3.87 -8.05
C THR A 70 0.68 -3.72 -8.48
N ASN A 71 0.46 -3.57 -9.77
CA ASN A 71 -0.87 -3.50 -10.35
C ASN A 71 -0.97 -4.44 -11.55
N ARG A 72 -0.99 -5.75 -11.30
CA ARG A 72 -1.20 -6.76 -12.34
C ARG A 72 -2.68 -6.95 -12.60
N VAL A 73 -3.08 -6.87 -13.88
CA VAL A 73 -4.47 -6.99 -14.32
C VAL A 73 -5.02 -8.41 -14.08
N GLU A 74 -4.17 -9.41 -14.20
CA GLU A 74 -4.52 -10.84 -14.12
C GLU A 74 -4.86 -11.32 -12.70
N ASP A 75 -4.45 -10.57 -11.69
CA ASP A 75 -4.57 -10.98 -10.30
C ASP A 75 -5.59 -10.09 -9.57
N PRO A 76 -6.80 -10.60 -9.28
CA PRO A 76 -7.88 -9.81 -8.69
C PRO A 76 -7.57 -9.44 -7.25
N ILE A 77 -8.02 -8.24 -6.85
CA ILE A 77 -7.91 -7.75 -5.47
C ILE A 77 -8.78 -8.64 -4.56
N ARG A 78 -8.24 -9.04 -3.41
CA ARG A 78 -8.96 -9.88 -2.43
C ARG A 78 -9.24 -9.13 -1.14
N VAL A 79 -10.22 -9.61 -0.38
CA VAL A 79 -10.49 -9.13 0.98
C VAL A 79 -9.25 -9.35 1.84
N GLY A 80 -8.89 -8.37 2.67
CA GLY A 80 -7.71 -8.39 3.52
C GLY A 80 -6.43 -7.83 2.89
N GLU A 81 -6.39 -7.59 1.58
CA GLU A 81 -5.23 -6.99 0.91
C GLU A 81 -5.09 -5.49 1.22
N ILE A 82 -3.85 -4.99 1.23
CA ILE A 82 -3.56 -3.57 1.40
C ILE A 82 -3.52 -2.91 0.01
N VAL A 83 -4.42 -1.97 -0.20
CA VAL A 83 -4.57 -1.25 -1.46
C VAL A 83 -4.22 0.21 -1.28
N VAL A 84 -3.63 0.78 -2.33
CA VAL A 84 -3.36 2.20 -2.42
C VAL A 84 -4.29 2.78 -3.46
N PHE A 85 -5.09 3.75 -3.06
CA PHE A 85 -6.09 4.37 -3.91
C PHE A 85 -6.00 5.89 -3.83
N ARG A 86 -6.45 6.55 -4.89
CA ARG A 86 -6.55 8.00 -4.96
C ARG A 86 -8.02 8.39 -5.08
N ILE A 87 -8.43 9.35 -4.25
CA ILE A 87 -9.78 9.91 -4.28
C ILE A 87 -9.75 11.15 -5.17
N GLU A 88 -10.77 11.33 -6.02
CA GLU A 88 -10.94 12.56 -6.78
C GLU A 88 -11.02 13.78 -5.84
N GLY A 89 -10.16 14.77 -6.06
CA GLY A 89 -10.05 15.98 -5.22
C GLY A 89 -9.01 15.88 -4.10
N ARG A 90 -8.28 14.76 -3.97
CA ARG A 90 -7.09 14.65 -3.13
C ARG A 90 -5.88 14.25 -3.97
N GLU A 91 -4.81 15.02 -3.87
CA GLU A 91 -3.56 14.73 -4.58
C GLU A 91 -2.77 13.58 -3.92
N ILE A 92 -2.94 13.41 -2.61
CA ILE A 92 -2.19 12.44 -1.81
C ILE A 92 -2.92 11.09 -1.81
N PRO A 93 -2.27 9.99 -2.21
CA PRO A 93 -2.84 8.64 -2.17
C PRO A 93 -3.02 8.15 -0.74
N ILE A 94 -4.03 7.31 -0.52
CA ILE A 94 -4.38 6.73 0.77
C ILE A 94 -4.11 5.23 0.72
N VAL A 95 -3.53 4.70 1.79
CA VAL A 95 -3.19 3.28 1.94
C VAL A 95 -4.11 2.68 2.99
N HIS A 96 -5.02 1.78 2.62
CA HIS A 96 -5.90 1.09 3.57
C HIS A 96 -6.15 -0.37 3.18
N ARG A 97 -6.71 -1.16 4.10
CA ARG A 97 -7.03 -2.56 3.88
C ARG A 97 -8.41 -2.74 3.27
N VAL A 98 -8.55 -3.67 2.34
CA VAL A 98 -9.84 -4.05 1.76
C VAL A 98 -10.65 -4.85 2.79
N LEU A 99 -11.77 -4.30 3.21
CA LEU A 99 -12.69 -4.91 4.17
C LEU A 99 -13.71 -5.82 3.47
N LYS A 100 -14.26 -5.35 2.34
CA LYS A 100 -15.32 -6.06 1.61
C LYS A 100 -15.26 -5.78 0.12
N ILE A 101 -15.58 -6.81 -0.66
CA ILE A 101 -15.66 -6.75 -2.12
C ILE A 101 -17.09 -7.09 -2.55
N HIS A 102 -17.69 -6.21 -3.34
CA HIS A 102 -18.98 -6.45 -3.98
C HIS A 102 -18.76 -6.58 -5.48
N GLU A 103 -19.05 -7.77 -5.99
CA GLU A 103 -19.07 -8.04 -7.42
C GLU A 103 -20.51 -7.93 -7.92
N LYS A 104 -20.77 -7.02 -8.87
CA LYS A 104 -22.05 -6.95 -9.57
C LYS A 104 -22.04 -7.91 -10.75
N GLN A 105 -23.21 -8.42 -11.13
CA GLN A 105 -23.42 -9.29 -12.29
C GLN A 105 -22.87 -8.73 -13.62
N ASN A 106 -22.72 -7.42 -13.71
CA ASN A 106 -22.17 -6.71 -14.87
C ASN A 106 -20.62 -6.70 -14.91
N GLY A 107 -19.95 -7.45 -14.02
CA GLY A 107 -18.48 -7.47 -13.90
C GLY A 107 -17.88 -6.25 -13.19
N HIS A 108 -18.72 -5.34 -12.67
CA HIS A 108 -18.24 -4.19 -11.89
C HIS A 108 -17.92 -4.60 -10.46
N ILE A 109 -16.65 -4.46 -10.10
CA ILE A 109 -16.16 -4.75 -8.75
C ILE A 109 -16.08 -3.45 -7.95
N LYS A 110 -16.66 -3.48 -6.75
CA LYS A 110 -16.70 -2.38 -5.80
C LYS A 110 -15.99 -2.79 -4.52
N PHE A 111 -15.14 -1.91 -4.00
CA PHE A 111 -14.33 -2.15 -2.81
C PHE A 111 -14.75 -1.23 -1.68
N LEU A 112 -14.73 -1.75 -0.46
CA LEU A 112 -14.77 -0.97 0.77
C LEU A 112 -13.46 -1.15 1.50
N THR A 113 -12.78 -0.04 1.78
CA THR A 113 -11.53 -0.03 2.53
C THR A 113 -11.74 0.52 3.94
N LYS A 114 -10.81 0.17 4.81
CA LYS A 114 -10.73 0.65 6.19
C LYS A 114 -9.27 0.69 6.63
N GLY A 115 -8.86 1.74 7.33
CA GLY A 115 -7.59 1.78 8.04
C GLY A 115 -7.57 0.81 9.23
N ASP A 116 -6.46 0.11 9.44
CA ASP A 116 -6.32 -0.86 10.53
C ASP A 116 -6.56 -0.22 11.92
N ASN A 117 -6.10 1.02 12.11
CA ASN A 117 -6.27 1.80 13.35
C ASN A 117 -7.59 2.61 13.40
N ASN A 118 -8.37 2.63 12.33
CA ASN A 118 -9.60 3.43 12.29
C ASN A 118 -10.78 2.62 12.84
N ALA A 119 -11.64 3.21 13.68
CA ALA A 119 -12.86 2.53 14.16
C ALA A 119 -13.97 2.44 13.09
N VAL A 120 -13.93 3.35 12.11
CA VAL A 120 -14.96 3.51 11.07
C VAL A 120 -14.35 3.18 9.70
N ASP A 121 -15.20 2.75 8.77
CA ASP A 121 -14.82 2.56 7.37
C ASP A 121 -14.52 3.88 6.64
N ASP A 122 -13.89 3.78 5.46
CA ASP A 122 -13.45 4.97 4.72
C ASP A 122 -14.57 5.68 3.94
N ARG A 123 -15.85 5.31 4.13
CA ARG A 123 -16.96 5.89 3.36
C ARG A 123 -17.05 7.40 3.54
N GLY A 124 -16.70 7.91 4.71
CA GLY A 124 -16.66 9.34 5.00
C GLY A 124 -15.53 10.10 4.29
N LEU A 125 -14.50 9.39 3.81
CA LEU A 125 -13.36 9.98 3.09
C LEU A 125 -13.59 10.10 1.59
N TYR A 126 -14.48 9.27 1.05
CA TYR A 126 -14.82 9.26 -0.38
C TYR A 126 -15.52 10.57 -0.81
N LYS A 127 -15.64 10.74 -2.13
CA LYS A 127 -16.38 11.86 -2.72
C LYS A 127 -17.84 11.84 -2.22
N GLN A 128 -18.45 13.02 -2.10
CA GLN A 128 -19.87 13.15 -1.76
C GLN A 128 -20.74 12.27 -2.68
N GLY A 129 -21.51 11.35 -2.08
CA GLY A 129 -22.35 10.37 -2.80
C GLY A 129 -21.64 9.09 -3.28
N GLN A 130 -20.33 8.95 -3.05
CA GLN A 130 -19.58 7.73 -3.32
C GLN A 130 -19.45 6.89 -2.05
N HIS A 131 -19.99 5.67 -2.05
CA HIS A 131 -19.89 4.74 -0.91
C HIS A 131 -18.91 3.59 -1.13
N TRP A 132 -18.38 3.45 -2.35
CA TRP A 132 -17.53 2.35 -2.76
C TRP A 132 -16.45 2.84 -3.72
N LEU A 133 -15.26 2.27 -3.62
CA LEU A 133 -14.18 2.49 -4.57
C LEU A 133 -14.32 1.55 -5.77
N GLU A 134 -13.90 2.02 -6.94
CA GLU A 134 -13.85 1.22 -8.15
C GLU A 134 -12.39 0.88 -8.51
N LYS A 135 -12.20 -0.09 -9.41
CA LYS A 135 -10.85 -0.49 -9.86
C LYS A 135 -10.04 0.68 -10.44
N LYS A 136 -10.70 1.70 -11.00
CA LYS A 136 -10.06 2.90 -11.56
C LYS A 136 -9.42 3.81 -10.51
N ASP A 137 -9.90 3.74 -9.27
CA ASP A 137 -9.42 4.58 -8.16
C ASP A 137 -8.18 3.96 -7.51
N VAL A 138 -7.93 2.66 -7.76
CA VAL A 138 -6.82 1.90 -7.19
C VAL A 138 -5.56 2.11 -8.03
N VAL A 139 -4.51 2.63 -7.38
CA VAL A 139 -3.18 2.84 -7.97
C VAL A 139 -2.39 1.52 -8.00
N GLY A 140 -2.55 0.71 -6.97
CA GLY A 140 -1.90 -0.59 -6.87
C GLY A 140 -2.11 -1.27 -5.52
N ARG A 141 -1.58 -2.48 -5.42
CA ARG A 141 -1.57 -3.29 -4.20
C ARG A 141 -0.18 -3.34 -3.61
N ALA A 142 -0.09 -3.20 -2.29
CA ALA A 142 1.17 -3.40 -1.59
C ALA A 142 1.51 -4.90 -1.54
N ARG A 143 2.63 -5.28 -2.16
CA ARG A 143 3.14 -6.67 -2.13
C ARG A 143 4.40 -6.83 -1.30
N GLY A 144 5.12 -5.75 -1.10
CA GLY A 144 6.27 -5.69 -0.23
C GLY A 144 6.25 -4.40 0.55
N PHE A 145 6.96 -4.39 1.67
CA PHE A 145 7.17 -3.21 2.47
C PHE A 145 8.60 -3.21 2.98
N TYR A 146 9.15 -2.02 3.15
CA TYR A 146 10.38 -1.80 3.87
C TYR A 146 10.05 -0.98 5.11
N GLN A 147 10.14 -1.66 6.25
CA GLN A 147 10.05 -1.06 7.56
C GLN A 147 11.46 -0.70 8.01
N GLU A 148 11.70 0.58 8.25
CA GLU A 148 12.94 1.00 8.88
C GLU A 148 12.95 0.47 10.33
N ASN A 149 14.03 -0.21 10.69
CA ASN A 149 14.16 -1.09 11.85
C ASN A 149 14.04 -0.30 13.17
N ARG A 150 12.81 0.05 13.55
CA ARG A 150 12.50 0.63 14.86
C ARG A 150 12.38 -0.49 15.89
N SER A 151 12.82 -0.17 17.11
CA SER A 151 13.04 -1.09 18.21
C SER A 151 12.01 -2.20 18.31
N VAL A 152 12.55 -3.42 18.40
CA VAL A 152 12.00 -4.74 18.74
C VAL A 152 10.69 -4.85 19.56
N LYS A 153 10.20 -3.78 20.22
CA LYS A 153 8.99 -3.80 21.05
C LYS A 153 7.70 -4.12 20.28
N ASP A 154 7.62 -3.81 18.99
CA ASP A 154 6.36 -3.98 18.22
C ASP A 154 6.26 -5.34 17.48
N ARG A 155 7.22 -6.27 17.70
CA ARG A 155 7.36 -7.50 16.88
C ARG A 155 6.45 -8.66 17.26
N ASN A 156 5.65 -8.55 18.32
CA ASN A 156 4.74 -9.62 18.77
C ASN A 156 3.27 -9.39 18.42
N CYS A 157 2.96 -8.51 17.44
CA CYS A 157 1.58 -8.33 16.99
C CYS A 157 1.10 -9.54 16.17
N LYS A 158 0.18 -10.32 16.72
CA LYS A 158 -0.52 -11.38 15.96
C LYS A 158 -1.81 -10.81 15.36
N LEU A 159 -2.07 -11.11 14.08
CA LEU A 159 -3.34 -10.83 13.43
C LEU A 159 -4.39 -11.79 14.01
N LEU A 160 -5.24 -11.30 14.91
CA LEU A 160 -6.36 -12.08 15.44
C LEU A 160 -7.66 -11.56 14.81
N ASP A 161 -8.33 -12.46 14.10
CA ASP A 161 -9.67 -12.19 13.57
C ASP A 161 -10.67 -12.38 14.72
N ARG A 162 -10.96 -11.31 15.47
CA ARG A 162 -11.97 -11.35 16.53
C ARG A 162 -13.36 -11.35 15.91
N HIS A 163 -13.74 -12.48 15.30
CA HIS A 163 -15.13 -12.90 15.10
C HIS A 163 -15.33 -14.41 14.91
N CYS A 164 -14.32 -15.25 15.14
CA CYS A 164 -14.53 -16.66 15.50
C CYS A 164 -14.19 -16.83 16.98
N GLY A 165 -15.20 -17.02 17.82
CA GLY A 165 -15.01 -17.28 19.24
C GLY A 165 -14.24 -18.58 19.45
N PHE A 166 -12.96 -18.48 19.79
CA PHE A 166 -12.23 -19.58 20.40
C PHE A 166 -12.40 -19.43 21.91
N SER A 167 -13.32 -20.20 22.49
CA SER A 167 -13.31 -20.42 23.93
C SER A 167 -12.25 -21.48 24.21
N ASP A 168 -11.16 -21.06 24.86
CA ASP A 168 -10.20 -21.98 25.46
C ASP A 168 -10.88 -22.71 26.62
N SER A 169 -11.44 -23.88 26.35
CA SER A 169 -11.63 -24.91 27.38
C SER A 169 -11.70 -26.28 26.72
N THR A 170 -10.64 -27.06 26.90
CA THR A 170 -10.61 -28.48 26.59
C THR A 170 -11.27 -29.24 27.74
N SER A 171 -12.55 -29.58 27.59
CA SER A 171 -13.17 -30.78 28.19
C SER A 171 -14.63 -30.94 27.76
N GLU A 172 -14.96 -32.13 27.25
CA GLU A 172 -16.29 -32.77 27.28
C GLU A 172 -17.36 -32.34 26.24
N GLN A 173 -17.49 -33.22 25.22
CA GLN A 173 -18.71 -33.99 24.92
C GLN A 173 -20.02 -33.29 24.45
N TRP A 174 -20.57 -33.86 23.36
CA TRP A 174 -21.97 -33.85 22.86
C TRP A 174 -22.48 -32.74 21.91
N ASN A 175 -22.58 -33.17 20.65
CA ASN A 175 -23.75 -33.18 19.75
C ASN A 175 -24.36 -31.93 19.08
N SER A 176 -24.54 -32.15 17.77
CA SER A 176 -25.61 -31.72 16.86
C SER A 176 -25.88 -30.24 16.67
N GLY A 177 -25.54 -29.77 15.46
CA GLY A 177 -26.32 -28.77 14.73
C GLY A 177 -26.07 -27.32 15.11
N THR A 178 -25.13 -26.68 14.41
CA THR A 178 -25.23 -25.31 13.87
C THR A 178 -23.95 -25.01 13.10
N GLU A 179 -23.98 -25.25 11.79
CA GLU A 179 -23.01 -24.69 10.87
C GLU A 179 -23.26 -23.18 10.75
N GLU A 180 -22.52 -22.35 11.49
CA GLU A 180 -22.26 -20.98 11.03
C GLU A 180 -20.85 -20.92 10.46
N LEU A 181 -20.78 -21.28 9.17
CA LEU A 181 -19.66 -21.05 8.28
C LEU A 181 -19.33 -19.55 8.26
N CYS A 182 -18.13 -19.18 8.73
CA CYS A 182 -17.55 -17.87 8.48
C CYS A 182 -17.39 -17.72 6.96
N SER A 183 -18.27 -16.95 6.32
CA SER A 183 -18.24 -16.73 4.87
C SER A 183 -16.92 -16.04 4.50
N PRO A 184 -16.15 -16.52 3.49
CA PRO A 184 -14.89 -15.91 3.05
C PRO A 184 -14.99 -14.46 2.52
N LYS A 185 -16.15 -13.81 2.64
CA LYS A 185 -16.52 -12.56 1.96
C LYS A 185 -16.61 -11.34 2.87
N GLU A 186 -16.44 -11.48 4.19
CA GLU A 186 -16.67 -10.37 5.11
C GLU A 186 -15.82 -10.47 6.38
N ILE A 187 -14.78 -9.63 6.47
CA ILE A 187 -14.03 -9.42 7.71
C ILE A 187 -14.70 -8.26 8.44
N ARG A 188 -15.21 -8.49 9.67
CA ARG A 188 -15.94 -7.46 10.44
C ARG A 188 -15.04 -6.63 11.34
N SER A 189 -13.95 -7.19 11.87
CA SER A 189 -12.98 -6.48 12.69
C SER A 189 -11.66 -7.24 12.79
N LEU A 190 -10.57 -6.63 12.34
CA LEU A 190 -9.21 -7.11 12.60
C LEU A 190 -8.65 -6.35 13.81
N HIS A 191 -8.22 -7.09 14.83
CA HIS A 191 -7.51 -6.53 15.96
C HIS A 191 -6.12 -7.15 16.00
N TRP A 192 -5.12 -6.32 16.24
CA TRP A 192 -3.75 -6.77 16.42
C TRP A 192 -3.50 -6.80 17.92
N ASP A 193 -3.41 -8.01 18.49
CA ASP A 193 -2.92 -8.15 19.86
C ASP A 193 -1.39 -8.12 19.79
N CYS A 194 -0.83 -6.99 20.20
CA CYS A 194 0.59 -6.79 20.39
C CYS A 194 0.89 -7.03 21.87
N ASP A 195 1.81 -7.94 22.18
CA ASP A 195 2.29 -8.09 23.56
C ASP A 195 2.88 -6.76 24.02
N ASP A 196 2.20 -6.06 24.94
CA ASP A 196 2.74 -4.88 25.60
C ASP A 196 3.87 -5.33 26.54
N PRO A 197 5.12 -4.88 26.37
CA PRO A 197 6.24 -5.28 27.23
C PRO A 197 6.23 -4.55 28.59
N HIS A 198 5.06 -4.06 29.02
CA HIS A 198 4.80 -3.37 30.27
C HIS A 198 3.70 -4.11 31.06
N GLU A 199 3.92 -5.38 31.34
CA GLU A 199 3.33 -6.11 32.47
C GLU A 199 4.41 -6.95 33.17
#